data_AF-A0A7Z9UBP2-F1
#
_entry.id   AF-A0A7Z9UBP2-F1
#
_cell.length_a   1.000
_cell.length_b   1.000
_cell.length_c   1.000
_cell.angle_alpha   90.00
_cell.angle_beta   90.00
_cell.angle_gamma   90.00
#
_symmetry.space_group_name_H-M   'P 1'
#
loop_
_entity.id
_entity.type
_entity.pdbx_description
1 polymer ?
#
loop_
_entity_poly.entity_id
_entity_poly.type
_entity_poly.pdbx_seq_one_letter_code
_entity_poly.pdbx_strand_id
1 'polypeptide(L)'
;MKKWMKLMAVSAALFAVVGCSGSPDAGAQPSDTPAAQATAAPEGDKVTVAADGSKFDPPVPVEKIPNGAWACVMDGKVHYASAEKGEGKCVTCGMNLVEVGK
;
A
#
# COMPACT_ATOMS: atom_id res chain seq x y z
N MET A 1 24.27 21.70 9.76
CA MET A 1 25.66 21.40 9.34
C MET A 1 25.58 20.28 8.30
N LYS A 2 25.46 20.56 7.00
CA LYS A 2 26.50 21.03 6.09
C LYS A 2 27.60 19.99 5.86
N LYS A 3 27.38 19.06 4.93
CA LYS A 3 28.39 18.49 4.01
C LYS A 3 27.75 17.37 3.17
N TRP A 4 27.45 17.60 1.88
CA TRP A 4 28.29 17.17 0.74
C TRP A 4 27.97 15.74 0.31
N MET A 5 27.26 15.52 -0.80
CA MET A 5 27.76 15.68 -2.17
C MET A 5 29.04 14.88 -2.40
N LYS A 6 28.88 13.68 -2.97
CA LYS A 6 29.85 12.99 -3.86
C LYS A 6 29.02 12.03 -4.72
N LEU A 7 28.80 12.39 -5.99
CA LEU A 7 29.64 11.96 -7.12
C LEU A 7 29.72 10.43 -7.19
N MET A 8 29.00 9.83 -8.12
CA MET A 8 29.53 9.37 -9.41
C MET A 8 30.31 8.05 -9.27
N ALA A 9 29.66 6.97 -9.70
CA ALA A 9 30.33 5.84 -10.34
C ALA A 9 29.47 5.41 -11.52
N VAL A 10 29.79 6.03 -12.66
CA VAL A 10 29.47 5.54 -14.00
C VAL A 10 30.10 4.14 -14.12
N SER A 11 29.28 3.11 -14.29
CA SER A 11 29.72 1.84 -14.85
C SER A 11 28.87 1.54 -16.07
N ALA A 12 29.47 1.83 -17.21
CA ALA A 12 29.00 1.43 -18.52
C ALA A 12 29.07 -0.09 -18.64
N ALA A 13 27.97 -0.71 -19.06
CA ALA A 13 27.99 -2.00 -19.73
C ALA A 13 26.97 -1.96 -20.87
N LEU A 14 27.50 -1.67 -22.05
CA LEU A 14 26.85 -1.88 -23.34
C LEU A 14 26.54 -3.36 -23.51
N PHE A 15 25.26 -3.70 -23.69
CA PHE A 15 24.86 -4.91 -24.42
C PHE A 15 23.75 -4.52 -25.39
N ALA A 16 24.17 -4.09 -26.59
CA ALA A 16 23.33 -4.10 -27.77
C ALA A 16 23.43 -5.50 -28.39
N VAL A 17 22.38 -6.29 -28.21
CA VAL A 17 22.10 -7.44 -29.09
C VAL A 17 20.93 -7.10 -30.00
N VAL A 18 21.27 -7.02 -31.27
CA VAL A 18 20.41 -6.99 -32.45
C VAL A 18 19.60 -8.30 -32.52
N GLY A 19 18.33 -8.24 -32.93
CA GLY A 19 17.72 -9.37 -33.64
C GLY A 19 16.21 -9.59 -33.49
N CYS A 20 15.48 -9.33 -34.58
CA CYS A 20 14.12 -9.70 -34.97
C CYS A 20 13.35 -10.81 -34.21
N SER A 21 12.10 -10.45 -33.89
CA SER A 21 10.84 -11.13 -34.27
C SER A 21 10.76 -12.65 -34.20
N GLY A 22 10.07 -13.15 -33.17
CA GLY A 22 9.55 -14.51 -33.13
C GLY A 22 8.77 -14.85 -31.85
N SER A 23 7.46 -14.59 -31.83
CA SER A 23 6.48 -15.45 -31.13
C SER A 23 6.19 -16.65 -32.05
N PRO A 24 5.87 -17.87 -31.55
CA PRO A 24 4.93 -18.10 -30.45
C PRO A 24 5.29 -19.22 -29.44
N ASP A 25 4.70 -19.04 -28.25
CA ASP A 25 4.07 -20.00 -27.35
C ASP A 25 4.28 -21.51 -27.57
N ALA A 26 4.83 -22.19 -26.55
CA ALA A 26 4.54 -23.59 -26.25
C ALA A 26 4.89 -23.93 -24.78
N GLY A 27 3.92 -23.72 -23.89
CA GLY A 27 3.60 -24.61 -22.77
C GLY A 27 4.57 -24.77 -21.59
N ALA A 28 4.16 -24.31 -20.41
CA ALA A 28 4.09 -25.14 -19.19
C ALA A 28 3.27 -24.43 -18.10
N GLN A 29 2.31 -25.17 -17.57
CA GLN A 29 1.28 -24.77 -16.61
C GLN A 29 1.81 -24.73 -15.15
N PRO A 30 0.99 -24.25 -14.19
CA PRO A 30 1.37 -23.41 -13.05
C PRO A 30 1.68 -24.22 -11.80
N SER A 31 2.32 -23.57 -10.82
CA SER A 31 2.13 -23.85 -9.40
C SER A 31 2.76 -22.74 -8.60
N ASP A 32 1.97 -21.73 -8.25
CA ASP A 32 2.16 -20.97 -7.01
C ASP A 32 0.82 -20.39 -6.56
N THR A 33 0.26 -21.04 -5.57
CA THR A 33 -0.75 -20.51 -4.64
C THR A 33 -0.37 -21.18 -3.32
N PRO A 34 -0.14 -20.44 -2.22
CA PRO A 34 -1.26 -19.76 -1.59
C PRO A 34 -0.95 -18.43 -0.88
N ALA A 35 -1.75 -17.41 -1.16
CA ALA A 35 -2.25 -16.52 -0.11
C ALA A 35 -3.48 -15.78 -0.66
N ALA A 36 -4.60 -16.02 0.00
CA ALA A 36 -5.85 -15.26 -0.02
C ALA A 36 -5.87 -14.09 -1.02
N GLN A 37 -6.52 -14.34 -2.17
CA GLN A 37 -7.25 -13.28 -2.83
C GLN A 37 -8.27 -12.79 -1.81
N ALA A 38 -7.92 -11.71 -1.10
CA ALA A 38 -8.92 -10.89 -0.45
C ALA A 38 -9.84 -10.45 -1.58
N THR A 39 -11.00 -11.12 -1.67
CA THR A 39 -12.14 -10.65 -2.44
C THR A 39 -12.30 -9.17 -2.10
N ALA A 40 -11.90 -8.31 -3.03
CA ALA A 40 -12.25 -6.92 -3.00
C ALA A 40 -13.78 -6.89 -3.07
N ALA A 41 -14.40 -6.78 -1.90
CA ALA A 41 -15.79 -6.39 -1.76
C ALA A 41 -16.02 -5.14 -2.64
N PRO A 42 -17.20 -5.00 -3.27
CA PRO A 42 -17.48 -3.92 -4.20
C PRO A 42 -17.02 -2.59 -3.58
N GLU A 43 -16.10 -1.91 -4.25
CA GLU A 43 -15.49 -0.65 -3.81
C GLU A 43 -16.54 0.46 -3.89
N GLY A 44 -17.52 0.43 -3.00
CA GLY A 44 -18.41 1.55 -2.77
C GLY A 44 -17.62 2.68 -2.14
N ASP A 45 -17.47 3.79 -2.87
CA ASP A 45 -17.03 5.11 -2.40
C ASP A 45 -16.15 5.09 -1.13
N LYS A 46 -14.95 4.48 -1.25
CA LYS A 46 -13.95 4.44 -0.18
C LYS A 46 -13.21 5.78 -0.13
N VAL A 47 -12.88 6.25 1.07
CA VAL A 47 -12.15 7.51 1.25
C VAL A 47 -10.66 7.34 0.95
N THR A 48 -10.00 8.41 0.52
CA THR A 48 -8.55 8.43 0.36
C THR A 48 -7.87 8.50 1.72
N VAL A 49 -6.94 7.57 1.94
CA VAL A 49 -6.11 7.51 3.15
C VAL A 49 -4.66 7.68 2.76
N ALA A 50 -3.97 8.66 3.36
CA ALA A 50 -2.55 8.89 3.12
C ALA A 50 -1.68 7.80 3.78
N ALA A 51 -0.46 7.62 3.27
CA ALA A 51 0.50 6.65 3.79
C ALA A 51 0.91 6.96 5.24
N ASP A 52 1.07 8.24 5.58
CA ASP A 52 1.43 8.74 6.91
C ASP A 52 0.21 9.05 7.80
N GLY A 53 -1.00 8.98 7.24
CA GLY A 53 -2.25 9.16 7.97
C GLY A 53 -3.14 10.30 7.45
N SER A 54 -4.44 10.07 7.54
CA SER A 54 -5.50 11.04 7.28
C SER A 54 -6.35 11.19 8.52
N LYS A 55 -6.58 12.44 8.96
CA LYS A 55 -7.57 12.77 10.00
C LYS A 55 -8.93 13.02 9.36
N PHE A 56 -9.99 12.53 9.99
CA PHE A 56 -11.36 12.74 9.56
C PHE A 56 -12.13 13.52 10.63
N ASP A 57 -12.60 14.70 10.24
CA ASP A 57 -13.49 15.54 11.03
C ASP A 57 -14.61 16.07 10.11
N PRO A 58 -15.85 15.55 10.21
CA PRO A 58 -16.32 14.57 11.18
C PRO A 58 -15.75 13.15 10.96
N PRO A 59 -15.77 12.27 11.99
CA PRO A 59 -15.36 10.87 11.86
C PRO A 59 -16.23 10.12 10.83
N VAL A 60 -15.60 9.25 10.04
CA VAL A 60 -16.25 8.48 8.97
C VAL A 60 -16.56 7.05 9.41
N PRO A 61 -17.55 6.36 8.81
CA PRO A 61 -17.78 4.94 9.05
C PRO A 61 -16.58 4.07 8.68
N VAL A 62 -16.37 2.93 9.37
CA VAL A 62 -15.25 2.00 9.10
C VAL A 62 -15.32 1.44 7.68
N GLU A 63 -16.52 1.24 7.15
CA GLU A 63 -16.79 0.69 5.81
C GLU A 63 -16.25 1.59 4.69
N LYS A 64 -16.08 2.88 4.98
CA LYS A 64 -15.50 3.86 4.06
C LYS A 64 -13.98 3.76 3.99
N ILE A 65 -13.33 3.12 4.94
CA ILE A 65 -11.88 2.96 4.94
C ILE A 65 -11.49 1.86 3.92
N PRO A 66 -10.46 2.08 3.10
CA PRO A 66 -9.93 1.05 2.23
C PRO A 66 -9.45 -0.18 3.00
N ASN A 67 -9.67 -1.37 2.43
CA ASN A 67 -9.18 -2.61 3.03
C ASN A 67 -7.64 -2.60 3.04
N GLY A 68 -7.05 -3.19 4.07
CA GLY A 68 -5.60 -3.17 4.30
C GLY A 68 -5.07 -1.87 4.94
N ALA A 69 -5.88 -0.82 5.05
CA ALA A 69 -5.52 0.37 5.81
C ALA A 69 -5.69 0.15 7.32
N TRP A 70 -4.99 0.98 8.09
CA TRP A 70 -4.93 0.94 9.55
C TRP A 70 -5.75 2.09 10.13
N ALA A 71 -6.87 1.79 10.79
CA ALA A 71 -7.82 2.77 11.30
C ALA A 71 -7.82 2.83 12.83
N CYS A 72 -7.98 4.04 13.37
CA CYS A 72 -8.35 4.24 14.77
C CYS A 72 -9.87 4.27 14.89
N VAL A 73 -10.43 3.15 15.35
CA VAL A 73 -11.88 2.99 15.51
C VAL A 73 -12.28 3.43 16.92
N MET A 74 -13.12 4.47 16.99
CA MET A 74 -13.73 4.97 18.21
C MET A 74 -15.25 4.92 18.03
N ASP A 75 -15.92 4.10 18.84
CA ASP A 75 -17.39 3.94 18.80
C ASP A 75 -17.95 3.59 17.40
N GLY A 76 -17.24 2.72 16.67
CA GLY A 76 -17.62 2.27 15.33
C GLY A 76 -17.39 3.30 14.21
N LYS A 77 -16.75 4.43 14.51
CA LYS A 77 -16.31 5.44 13.53
C LYS A 77 -14.80 5.60 13.55
N VAL A 78 -14.27 6.18 12.47
CA VAL A 78 -12.86 6.38 12.24
C VAL A 78 -12.57 7.88 12.18
N HIS A 79 -11.80 8.36 13.15
CA HIS A 79 -11.32 9.75 13.17
C HIS A 79 -9.92 9.90 12.57
N TYR A 80 -9.23 8.77 12.33
CA TYR A 80 -7.88 8.70 11.79
C TYR A 80 -7.66 7.34 11.12
N ALA A 81 -7.08 7.34 9.92
CA ALA A 81 -6.60 6.11 9.28
C ALA A 81 -5.28 6.36 8.55
N SER A 82 -4.50 5.32 8.34
CA SER A 82 -3.21 5.35 7.62
C SER A 82 -3.13 4.17 6.66
N ALA A 83 -2.62 4.38 5.44
CA ALA A 83 -2.48 3.27 4.49
C ALA A 83 -1.40 2.28 4.95
N GLU A 84 -0.38 2.76 5.65
CA GLU A 84 0.67 1.94 6.25
C GLU A 84 0.47 1.84 7.76
N LYS A 85 0.90 0.72 8.36
CA LYS A 85 0.79 0.51 9.82
C LYS A 85 1.55 1.56 10.64
N GLY A 86 2.70 1.99 10.15
CA GLY A 86 3.65 2.81 10.91
C GLY A 86 3.95 2.18 12.28
N GLU A 87 3.90 2.99 13.33
CA GLU A 87 4.06 2.56 14.73
C GLU A 87 2.87 1.77 15.28
N GLY A 88 1.79 1.61 14.50
CA GLY A 88 0.56 0.95 14.93
C GLY A 88 -0.25 1.74 15.96
N LYS A 89 0.03 3.04 16.10
CA LYS A 89 -0.65 3.95 17.05
C LYS A 89 -1.22 5.17 16.34
N CYS A 90 -2.40 5.59 16.78
CA CYS A 90 -3.02 6.82 16.35
C CYS A 90 -2.26 8.01 16.94
N VAL A 91 -1.75 8.88 16.08
CA VAL A 91 -1.03 10.10 16.49
C VAL A 91 -1.93 11.13 17.18
N THR A 92 -3.25 10.99 17.03
CA THR A 92 -4.22 11.93 17.62
C THR A 92 -4.57 11.58 19.07
N CYS A 93 -4.78 10.29 19.39
CA CYS A 93 -5.26 9.85 20.70
C CYS A 93 -4.41 8.76 21.37
N GLY A 94 -3.35 8.27 20.72
CA GLY A 94 -2.44 7.26 21.23
C GLY A 94 -2.99 5.82 21.25
N MET A 95 -4.24 5.61 20.83
CA MET A 95 -4.85 4.28 20.73
C MET A 95 -4.21 3.44 19.61
N ASN A 96 -4.29 2.11 19.71
CA ASN A 96 -3.76 1.24 18.68
C ASN A 96 -4.62 1.27 17.41
N LEU A 97 -3.98 1.18 16.24
CA LEU A 97 -4.65 1.07 14.96
C LEU A 97 -5.07 -0.38 14.69
N VAL A 98 -6.20 -0.54 14.02
CA VAL A 98 -6.74 -1.83 13.59
C VAL A 98 -6.74 -1.89 12.07
N GLU A 99 -6.25 -3.00 11.51
CA GLU A 99 -6.30 -3.24 10.07
C GLU A 99 -7.74 -3.52 9.63
N VAL A 100 -8.20 -2.80 8.60
CA VAL A 100 -9.56 -2.89 8.08
C VAL A 100 -9.65 -3.98 7.01
N GLY A 101 -10.66 -4.86 7.11
CA GLY A 101 -10.93 -5.90 6.11
C GLY A 101 -10.08 -7.17 6.21
N LYS A 102 -9.48 -7.42 7.38
CA LYS A 102 -8.75 -8.66 7.69
C LYS A 102 -9.67 -9.81 8.10
#